data_AF-A0A7R9VJU7-F1
#
_entry.id   AF-A0A7R9VJU7-F1
#
_cell.length_a   1.000
_cell.length_b   1.000
_cell.length_c   1.000
_cell.angle_alpha   90.00
_cell.angle_beta   90.00
_cell.angle_gamma   90.00
#
_symmetry.space_group_name_H-M   'P 1'
#
loop_
_entity.id
_entity.type
_entity.pdbx_description
1 polymer ?
#
loop_
_entity_poly.entity_id
_entity_poly.type
_entity_poly.pdbx_seq_one_letter_code
_entity_poly.pdbx_strand_id
1 'polypeptide(L)'
;GLEADNLYVDMNGIIHPCSHPENGPQPKSEQEMYENVCRYVDRLFRAVRPRKLLYLAIDGVAPRAKMNQQRSRRFRSAQEAREGREVEEQIRKTMADVGQKVPPKGGDAWDSNVITPGTKFMLGLSDFIRFYIRKRISTDPAWSNIKVIFSDASCPGEGEHKIMDHVRRQRAAP
;
A
#
# COMPACT_ATOMS: atom_id res chain seq x y z
N GLY A 1 27.88 -2.50 10.65
CA GLY A 1 26.58 -1.80 10.66
C GLY A 1 25.61 -2.60 11.50
N LEU A 2 24.46 -2.02 11.89
CA LEU A 2 23.43 -2.74 12.64
C LEU A 2 22.82 -3.84 11.76
N GLU A 3 22.83 -5.08 12.22
CA GLU A 3 22.28 -6.23 11.49
C GLU A 3 20.87 -6.55 11.98
N ALA A 4 19.95 -6.84 11.06
CA ALA A 4 18.57 -7.17 11.37
C ALA A 4 18.31 -8.67 11.13
N ASP A 5 17.68 -9.32 12.11
CA ASP A 5 17.23 -10.71 11.95
C ASP A 5 15.86 -10.76 11.26
N ASN A 6 14.93 -9.92 11.73
CA ASN A 6 13.54 -9.95 11.30
C ASN A 6 13.13 -8.58 10.76
N LEU A 7 12.54 -8.56 9.57
CA LEU A 7 11.89 -7.39 8.97
C LEU A 7 10.38 -7.60 8.96
N TYR A 8 9.64 -6.70 9.59
CA TYR A 8 8.19 -6.67 9.58
C TYR A 8 7.71 -5.47 8.77
N VAL A 9 6.79 -5.68 7.84
CA VAL A 9 6.32 -4.66 6.91
C VAL A 9 4.80 -4.59 6.98
N ASP A 10 4.29 -3.44 7.44
CA ASP A 10 2.91 -3.06 7.18
C ASP A 10 2.80 -2.61 5.71
N MET A 11 2.19 -3.47 4.91
CA MET A 11 2.06 -3.27 3.47
C MET A 11 1.12 -2.12 3.14
N ASN A 12 0.17 -1.75 4.01
CA ASN A 12 -0.70 -0.60 3.74
C ASN A 12 0.11 0.70 3.75
N GLY A 13 1.17 0.77 4.54
CA GLY A 13 2.15 1.87 4.51
C GLY A 13 2.94 1.97 3.19
N ILE A 14 2.92 0.93 2.35
CA ILE A 14 3.53 0.91 1.00
C ILE A 14 2.47 1.13 -0.08
N ILE A 15 1.34 0.45 0.03
CA ILE A 15 0.28 0.44 -0.99
C ILE A 15 -0.26 1.86 -1.21
N HIS A 16 -0.47 2.62 -0.13
CA HIS A 16 -0.98 4.00 -0.23
C HIS A 16 -0.01 4.93 -0.99
N PRO A 17 1.28 5.06 -0.61
CA PRO A 17 2.25 5.85 -1.38
C PRO A 17 2.44 5.37 -2.83
N CYS A 18 2.31 4.07 -3.12
CA CYS A 18 2.41 3.56 -4.48
C CYS A 18 1.18 3.92 -5.35
N SER A 19 0.02 4.16 -4.75
CA SER A 19 -1.19 4.63 -5.45
C SER A 19 -1.18 6.15 -5.71
N HIS A 20 -0.57 6.92 -4.80
CA HIS A 20 -0.52 8.37 -4.85
C HIS A 20 0.90 8.85 -4.46
N PRO A 21 1.89 8.67 -5.35
CA PRO A 21 3.25 9.08 -5.03
C PRO A 21 3.34 10.60 -4.89
N GLU A 22 3.98 11.08 -3.82
CA GLU A 22 4.23 12.53 -3.62
C GLU A 22 5.08 13.12 -4.75
N ASN A 23 6.01 12.30 -5.28
CA ASN A 23 6.92 12.66 -6.35
C ASN A 23 6.77 11.66 -7.51
N GLY A 24 6.06 12.07 -8.56
CA GLY A 24 5.91 11.30 -9.79
C GLY A 24 4.46 11.10 -10.23
N PRO A 25 4.25 10.46 -11.39
CA PRO A 25 2.91 10.19 -11.88
C PRO A 25 2.23 9.08 -11.07
N GLN A 26 0.91 9.15 -10.97
CA GLN A 26 0.10 8.02 -10.48
C GLN A 26 0.25 6.81 -11.42
N PRO A 27 0.12 5.58 -10.90
CA PRO A 27 0.15 4.38 -11.72
C PRO A 27 -0.99 4.40 -12.75
N LYS A 28 -0.71 4.00 -13.98
CA LYS A 28 -1.66 3.99 -15.10
C LYS A 28 -2.57 2.75 -15.10
N SER A 29 -2.23 1.74 -14.31
CA SER A 29 -2.96 0.47 -14.22
C SER A 29 -2.76 -0.21 -12.87
N GLU A 30 -3.66 -1.14 -12.52
CA GLU A 30 -3.47 -2.04 -11.36
C GLU A 30 -2.14 -2.80 -11.43
N GLN A 31 -1.77 -3.27 -12.63
CA GLN A 31 -0.53 -4.01 -12.84
C GLN A 31 0.71 -3.17 -12.51
N GLU A 32 0.76 -1.92 -12.97
CA GLU A 32 1.84 -0.99 -12.63
C GLU A 32 1.88 -0.71 -11.12
N MET A 33 0.72 -0.59 -10.49
CA MET A 33 0.61 -0.46 -9.03
C MET A 33 1.25 -1.67 -8.33
N TYR A 34 0.87 -2.89 -8.71
CA TYR A 34 1.40 -4.12 -8.12
C TYR A 34 2.93 -4.22 -8.26
N GLU A 35 3.46 -3.85 -9.42
CA GLU A 35 4.90 -3.78 -9.67
C GLU A 35 5.60 -2.72 -8.82
N ASN A 36 4.98 -1.55 -8.63
CA ASN A 36 5.48 -0.49 -7.77
C ASN A 36 5.58 -0.94 -6.31
N VAL A 37 4.57 -1.65 -5.80
CA VAL A 37 4.58 -2.25 -4.45
C VAL A 37 5.74 -3.25 -4.31
N CYS A 38 5.86 -4.21 -5.24
CA CYS A 38 6.94 -5.19 -5.22
C CYS A 38 8.33 -4.54 -5.27
N ARG A 39 8.50 -3.48 -6.08
CA ARG A 39 9.76 -2.73 -6.17
C ARG A 39 10.08 -2.02 -4.85
N TYR A 40 9.07 -1.53 -4.14
CA TYR A 40 9.26 -0.92 -2.83
C TYR A 40 9.67 -1.95 -1.78
N VAL A 41 9.05 -3.15 -1.79
CA VAL A 41 9.46 -4.26 -0.93
C VAL A 41 10.91 -4.67 -1.21
N ASP A 42 11.32 -4.77 -2.48
CA ASP A 42 12.73 -5.04 -2.83
C ASP A 42 13.68 -3.98 -2.27
N ARG A 43 13.29 -2.70 -2.32
CA ARG A 43 14.10 -1.59 -1.76
C ARG A 43 14.26 -1.74 -0.25
N LEU A 44 13.17 -1.99 0.48
CA LEU A 44 13.22 -2.22 1.93
C LEU A 44 14.07 -3.44 2.28
N PHE A 45 13.87 -4.54 1.55
CA PHE A 45 14.60 -5.77 1.75
C PHE A 45 16.12 -5.57 1.58
N ARG A 46 16.55 -4.89 0.51
CA ARG A 46 17.98 -4.62 0.25
C ARG A 46 18.61 -3.65 1.23
N ALA A 47 17.82 -2.71 1.75
CA ALA A 47 18.26 -1.75 2.75
C ALA A 47 18.46 -2.39 4.12
N VAL A 48 17.49 -3.20 4.56
CA VAL A 48 17.48 -3.82 5.91
C VAL A 48 18.30 -5.11 5.96
N ARG A 49 18.28 -5.91 4.88
CA ARG A 49 18.95 -7.21 4.76
C ARG A 49 18.61 -8.17 5.92
N PRO A 50 17.32 -8.53 6.10
CA PRO A 50 16.91 -9.43 7.17
C PRO A 50 17.56 -10.81 7.01
N ARG A 51 18.06 -11.39 8.10
CA ARG A 51 18.79 -12.67 8.08
C ARG A 51 17.93 -13.90 8.38
N LYS A 52 16.74 -13.72 8.97
CA LYS A 52 15.90 -14.83 9.45
C LYS A 52 14.47 -14.75 8.94
N LEU A 53 13.83 -13.59 9.02
CA LEU A 53 12.40 -13.44 8.72
C LEU A 53 12.10 -12.18 7.91
N LEU A 54 11.29 -12.34 6.87
CA LEU A 54 10.50 -11.27 6.25
C LEU A 54 9.02 -11.54 6.51
N TYR A 55 8.36 -10.63 7.23
CA TYR A 55 6.92 -10.69 7.48
C TYR A 55 6.23 -9.53 6.75
N LEU A 56 5.35 -9.86 5.81
CA LEU A 56 4.56 -8.90 5.04
C LEU A 56 3.10 -8.99 5.49
N ALA A 57 2.55 -7.90 6.03
CA ALA A 57 1.19 -7.84 6.55
C ALA A 57 0.34 -6.83 5.78
N ILE A 58 -0.75 -7.28 5.17
CA ILE A 58 -1.79 -6.42 4.60
C ILE A 58 -2.94 -6.31 5.62
N ASP A 59 -3.60 -5.15 5.72
CA ASP A 59 -4.80 -5.04 6.54
C ASP A 59 -5.88 -6.01 6.06
N GLY A 60 -6.44 -6.78 6.98
CA GLY A 60 -7.70 -7.49 6.78
C GLY A 60 -8.86 -6.76 7.43
N VAL A 61 -9.96 -7.47 7.68
CA VAL A 61 -11.13 -6.91 8.36
C VAL A 61 -10.73 -6.42 9.76
N ALA A 62 -10.89 -5.12 10.01
CA ALA A 62 -10.48 -4.45 11.24
C ALA A 62 -11.63 -4.37 12.29
N PRO A 63 -11.33 -4.11 13.57
CA PRO A 63 -12.35 -3.90 14.60
C PRO A 63 -13.26 -2.69 14.31
N ARG A 64 -14.47 -2.71 14.86
CA ARG A 64 -15.48 -1.64 14.66
C ARG A 64 -14.96 -0.23 14.96
N ALA A 65 -14.13 -0.09 16.00
CA ALA A 65 -13.52 1.20 16.34
C ALA A 65 -12.67 1.76 15.18
N LYS A 66 -11.80 0.92 14.59
CA LYS A 66 -11.01 1.28 13.42
C LYS A 66 -11.88 1.52 12.19
N MET A 67 -12.90 0.71 11.97
CA MET A 67 -13.85 0.91 10.87
C MET A 67 -14.52 2.28 10.92
N ASN A 68 -14.92 2.76 12.10
CA ASN A 68 -15.49 4.10 12.27
C ASN A 68 -14.48 5.21 11.93
N GLN A 69 -13.23 5.03 12.35
CA GLN A 69 -12.14 5.96 12.02
C GLN A 69 -11.86 5.99 10.51
N GLN A 70 -11.75 4.82 9.87
CA GLN A 70 -11.56 4.69 8.41
C GLN A 70 -12.74 5.31 7.64
N ARG A 71 -13.98 5.05 8.06
CA ARG A 71 -15.19 5.66 7.47
C ARG A 71 -15.13 7.18 7.52
N SER A 72 -14.77 7.75 8.68
CA SER A 72 -14.68 9.19 8.87
C SER A 72 -13.56 9.82 8.03
N ARG A 73 -12.41 9.14 7.87
CA ARG A 73 -11.33 9.59 6.97
C ARG A 73 -11.78 9.57 5.51
N ARG A 74 -12.39 8.47 5.04
CA ARG A 74 -12.85 8.33 3.65
C ARG A 74 -13.91 9.35 3.28
N PHE A 75 -14.84 9.65 4.20
CA PHE A 75 -15.87 10.65 3.96
C PHE A 75 -15.26 12.05 3.80
N ARG A 76 -14.30 12.42 4.66
CA ARG A 76 -13.57 13.69 4.54
C ARG A 76 -12.79 13.78 3.23
N SER A 77 -12.03 12.74 2.87
CA SER A 77 -11.27 12.75 1.61
C SER A 77 -12.17 12.84 0.37
N ALA A 78 -13.36 12.23 0.39
CA ALA A 78 -14.33 12.37 -0.68
C ALA A 78 -14.90 13.80 -0.79
N GLN A 79 -15.12 14.45 0.36
CA GLN A 79 -15.55 15.85 0.42
C GLN A 79 -14.45 16.80 -0.06
N GLU A 80 -13.22 16.67 0.44
CA GLU A 80 -12.05 17.45 0.02
C GLU A 80 -11.79 17.30 -1.49
N ALA A 81 -11.90 16.09 -2.03
CA ALA A 81 -11.78 15.85 -3.47
C ALA A 81 -12.89 16.52 -4.29
N ARG A 82 -14.10 16.62 -3.74
CA ARG A 82 -15.20 17.35 -4.39
C ARG A 82 -14.95 18.85 -4.37
N GLU A 83 -14.62 19.41 -3.22
CA GLU A 83 -14.32 20.84 -3.06
C GLU A 83 -13.12 21.24 -3.95
N GLY A 84 -12.07 20.43 -4.00
CA GLY A 84 -10.92 20.64 -4.88
C GLY A 84 -11.29 20.69 -6.37
N ARG A 85 -12.21 19.83 -6.83
CA ARG A 85 -12.71 19.85 -8.21
C ARG A 85 -13.52 21.11 -8.52
N GLU A 86 -14.36 21.54 -7.58
CA GLU A 86 -15.16 22.77 -7.72
C GLU A 86 -14.25 24.01 -7.81
N VAL A 87 -13.20 24.09 -6.98
CA VAL A 87 -12.19 25.14 -7.01
C VAL A 87 -11.39 25.11 -8.32
N GLU A 88 -10.95 23.92 -8.77
CA GLU A 88 -10.22 23.78 -10.04
C GLU A 88 -11.07 24.27 -11.22
N GLU A 89 -12.36 23.93 -11.25
CA GLU A 89 -13.27 24.38 -12.32
C GLU A 89 -13.43 25.90 -12.34
N GLN A 90 -13.56 26.54 -11.17
CA GLN A 90 -13.63 28.00 -11.05
C GLN A 90 -12.35 28.70 -11.52
N ILE A 91 -11.17 28.18 -11.14
CA ILE A 91 -9.87 28.71 -11.57
C ILE A 91 -9.74 28.59 -13.09
N ARG A 92 -10.13 27.45 -13.68
CA ARG A 92 -10.06 27.23 -15.12
C ARG A 92 -11.00 28.16 -15.90
N LYS A 93 -12.22 28.40 -15.41
CA LYS A 93 -13.16 29.38 -15.99
C LYS A 93 -12.56 30.78 -15.96
N THR A 94 -12.07 31.20 -14.80
CA THR A 94 -11.45 32.52 -14.62
C THR A 94 -10.24 32.71 -15.55
N MET A 95 -9.37 31.70 -15.69
CA MET A 95 -8.23 31.74 -16.61
C MET A 95 -8.66 31.90 -18.07
N ALA A 96 -9.72 31.21 -18.49
CA ALA A 96 -10.27 31.33 -19.84
C ALA A 96 -10.83 32.74 -20.09
N ASP A 97 -11.55 33.30 -19.11
CA ASP A 97 -12.16 34.63 -19.20
C ASP A 97 -11.11 35.76 -19.31
N VAL A 98 -9.96 35.62 -18.63
CA VAL A 98 -8.85 36.59 -18.73
C VAL A 98 -7.90 36.31 -19.91
N GLY A 99 -8.25 35.37 -20.80
CA GLY A 99 -7.46 35.02 -21.99
C GLY A 99 -6.13 34.32 -21.69
N GLN A 100 -5.94 33.77 -20.50
CA GLN A 100 -4.76 32.97 -20.17
C GLN A 100 -4.88 31.54 -20.69
N LYS A 101 -3.74 30.91 -20.99
CA LYS A 101 -3.69 29.52 -21.46
C LYS A 101 -4.08 28.56 -20.33
N VAL A 102 -5.23 27.89 -20.47
CA VAL A 102 -5.71 26.90 -19.51
C VAL A 102 -4.96 25.57 -19.70
N PRO A 103 -4.34 24.99 -18.64
CA PRO A 103 -3.71 23.68 -18.71
C PRO A 103 -4.72 22.58 -19.07
N PRO A 104 -4.31 21.48 -19.75
CA PRO A 104 -5.18 20.32 -19.94
C PRO A 104 -5.65 19.77 -18.58
N LYS A 105 -6.86 19.18 -18.54
CA LYS A 105 -7.32 18.50 -17.33
C LYS A 105 -6.37 17.33 -17.03
N GLY A 106 -6.00 17.16 -15.77
CA GLY A 106 -5.32 15.95 -15.31
C GLY A 106 -6.19 14.71 -15.57
N GLY A 107 -5.57 13.54 -15.64
CA GLY A 107 -6.32 12.28 -15.66
C GLY A 107 -7.10 12.08 -14.36
N ASP A 108 -8.06 11.17 -14.38
CA ASP A 108 -8.82 10.81 -13.18
C ASP A 108 -7.88 10.26 -12.10
N ALA A 109 -8.04 10.75 -10.88
CA ALA A 109 -7.27 10.28 -9.74
C ALA A 109 -7.64 8.82 -9.42
N TRP A 110 -6.64 8.03 -9.02
CA TRP A 110 -6.84 6.65 -8.56
C TRP A 110 -7.83 6.59 -7.39
N ASP A 111 -8.85 5.73 -7.47
CA ASP A 111 -9.79 5.55 -6.35
C ASP A 111 -9.12 4.77 -5.21
N SER A 112 -8.59 5.49 -4.22
CA SER A 112 -7.96 4.89 -3.04
C SER A 112 -8.92 4.01 -2.20
N ASN A 113 -10.25 4.11 -2.37
CA ASN A 113 -11.19 3.26 -1.64
C ASN A 113 -11.10 1.79 -2.05
N VAL A 114 -10.53 1.48 -3.22
CA VAL A 114 -10.28 0.09 -3.64
C VAL A 114 -9.26 -0.61 -2.73
N ILE A 115 -8.49 0.14 -1.94
CA ILE A 115 -7.58 -0.37 -0.90
C ILE A 115 -8.41 -0.69 0.35
N THR A 116 -9.25 -1.72 0.23
CA THR A 116 -10.09 -2.24 1.31
C THR A 116 -10.16 -3.77 1.20
N PRO A 117 -10.07 -4.52 2.31
CA PRO A 117 -10.29 -5.95 2.28
C PRO A 117 -11.60 -6.32 1.56
N GLY A 118 -11.54 -7.32 0.68
CA GLY A 118 -12.69 -7.82 -0.07
C GLY A 118 -12.92 -7.21 -1.46
N THR A 119 -12.15 -6.19 -1.85
CA THR A 119 -12.20 -5.66 -3.23
C THR A 119 -11.44 -6.57 -4.20
N LYS A 120 -11.82 -6.55 -5.49
CA LYS A 120 -11.09 -7.28 -6.55
C LYS A 120 -9.62 -6.88 -6.61
N PHE A 121 -9.33 -5.59 -6.42
CA PHE A 121 -7.98 -5.06 -6.34
C PHE A 121 -7.14 -5.73 -5.25
N MET A 122 -7.65 -5.80 -4.01
CA MET A 122 -6.88 -6.39 -2.89
C MET A 122 -6.68 -7.90 -3.05
N LEU A 123 -7.64 -8.59 -3.67
CA LEU A 123 -7.50 -10.01 -4.04
C LEU A 123 -6.41 -10.19 -5.10
N GLY A 124 -6.46 -9.40 -6.18
CA GLY A 124 -5.46 -9.42 -7.25
C GLY A 124 -4.05 -9.09 -6.74
N LEU A 125 -3.93 -8.06 -5.91
CA LEU A 125 -2.68 -7.69 -5.24
C LEU A 125 -2.13 -8.83 -4.38
N SER A 126 -2.99 -9.52 -3.63
CA SER A 126 -2.57 -10.65 -2.79
C SER A 126 -2.02 -11.80 -3.61
N ASP A 127 -2.68 -12.14 -4.73
CA ASP A 127 -2.20 -13.16 -5.67
C ASP A 127 -0.88 -12.75 -6.32
N PHE A 128 -0.76 -11.48 -6.72
CA PHE A 128 0.46 -10.95 -7.30
C PHE A 128 1.64 -11.01 -6.33
N ILE A 129 1.43 -10.63 -5.05
CA ILE A 129 2.47 -10.71 -4.01
C ILE A 129 2.89 -12.16 -3.75
N ARG A 130 1.94 -13.12 -3.71
CA ARG A 130 2.28 -14.54 -3.56
C ARG A 130 3.17 -15.02 -4.70
N PHE A 131 2.84 -14.66 -5.94
CA PHE A 131 3.69 -14.95 -7.10
C PHE A 131 5.06 -14.29 -6.98
N TYR A 132 5.11 -13.00 -6.63
CA TYR A 132 6.34 -12.24 -6.42
C TYR A 132 7.26 -12.89 -5.38
N ILE A 133 6.73 -13.30 -4.22
CA ILE A 133 7.51 -13.98 -3.17
C ILE A 133 8.10 -15.28 -3.71
N ARG A 134 7.30 -16.13 -4.37
CA ARG A 134 7.78 -17.40 -4.96
C ARG A 134 8.89 -17.14 -5.98
N LYS A 135 8.72 -16.14 -6.84
CA LYS A 135 9.73 -15.73 -7.82
C LYS A 135 11.00 -15.22 -7.14
N ARG A 136 10.90 -14.42 -6.08
CA ARG A 136 12.08 -13.92 -5.35
C ARG A 136 12.85 -15.06 -4.68
N ILE A 137 12.17 -15.98 -4.00
CA ILE A 137 12.82 -17.16 -3.39
C ILE A 137 13.57 -18.01 -4.44
N SER A 138 13.03 -18.16 -5.66
CA SER A 138 13.67 -18.98 -6.70
C SER A 138 14.80 -18.26 -7.46
N THR A 139 14.75 -16.93 -7.56
CA THR A 139 15.67 -16.14 -8.40
C THR A 139 16.72 -15.34 -7.62
N ASP A 140 16.47 -15.04 -6.35
CA ASP A 140 17.33 -14.18 -5.53
C ASP A 140 17.93 -14.98 -4.36
N PRO A 141 19.25 -15.27 -4.38
CA PRO A 141 19.91 -15.99 -3.29
C PRO A 141 19.79 -15.31 -1.92
N ALA A 142 19.52 -14.01 -1.86
CA ALA A 142 19.31 -13.33 -0.58
C ALA A 142 17.99 -13.74 0.10
N TRP A 143 17.04 -14.29 -0.66
CA TRP A 143 15.74 -14.76 -0.17
C TRP A 143 15.72 -16.25 0.15
N SER A 144 16.73 -17.02 -0.29
CA SER A 144 16.70 -18.49 -0.17
C SER A 144 16.85 -19.00 1.26
N ASN A 145 17.55 -18.24 2.13
CA ASN A 145 17.86 -18.64 3.49
C ASN A 145 17.01 -17.93 4.55
N ILE A 146 15.93 -17.26 4.15
CA ILE A 146 15.03 -16.57 5.08
C ILE A 146 13.64 -17.18 5.04
N LYS A 147 12.95 -17.12 6.18
CA LYS A 147 11.53 -17.41 6.24
C LYS A 147 10.76 -16.20 5.72
N VAL A 148 9.85 -16.41 4.77
CA VAL A 148 8.92 -15.36 4.33
C VAL A 148 7.51 -15.72 4.79
N ILE A 149 6.87 -14.83 5.54
CA ILE A 149 5.47 -14.96 5.96
C ILE A 149 4.67 -13.84 5.30
N PHE A 150 3.60 -14.22 4.61
CA PHE A 150 2.66 -13.28 4.01
C PHE A 150 1.29 -13.42 4.68
N SER A 151 0.84 -12.38 5.37
CA SER A 151 -0.51 -12.28 5.92
C SER A 151 -1.32 -11.31 5.07
N ASP A 152 -2.14 -11.87 4.18
CA ASP A 152 -2.96 -11.12 3.24
C ASP A 152 -4.21 -10.48 3.90
N ALA A 153 -5.02 -9.84 3.06
CA ALA A 153 -6.27 -9.19 3.47
C ALA A 153 -7.39 -10.17 3.90
N SER A 154 -7.26 -11.47 3.61
CA SER A 154 -8.24 -12.48 4.04
C SER A 154 -8.06 -12.87 5.51
N CYS A 155 -6.85 -12.70 6.06
CA CYS A 155 -6.59 -12.84 7.47
C CYS A 155 -7.20 -11.64 8.22
N PRO A 156 -8.10 -11.81 9.20
CA PRO A 156 -8.65 -10.68 9.96
C PRO A 156 -7.57 -9.92 10.75
N GLY A 157 -7.83 -8.64 11.01
CA GLY A 157 -6.95 -7.76 11.78
C GLY A 157 -6.15 -6.77 10.95
N GLU A 158 -5.75 -5.68 11.62
CA GLU A 158 -4.88 -4.63 11.06
C GLU A 158 -3.45 -5.17 10.93
N GLY A 159 -2.71 -4.72 9.92
CA GLY A 159 -1.34 -5.14 9.61
C GLY A 159 -0.41 -4.98 10.81
N GLU A 160 -0.45 -3.82 11.45
CA GLU A 160 0.29 -3.54 12.69
C GLU A 160 -0.04 -4.53 13.81
N HIS A 161 -1.33 -4.86 14.01
CA HIS A 161 -1.75 -5.79 15.06
C HIS A 161 -1.36 -7.24 14.74
N LYS A 162 -1.44 -7.66 13.47
CA LYS A 162 -0.96 -8.98 13.01
C LYS A 162 0.53 -9.16 13.27
N ILE A 163 1.31 -8.12 12.97
CA ILE A 163 2.76 -8.09 13.25
C ILE A 163 3.01 -8.22 14.75
N MET A 164 2.36 -7.38 15.56
CA MET A 164 2.53 -7.40 17.01
C MET A 164 2.10 -8.72 17.65
N ASP A 165 1.03 -9.34 17.16
CA ASP A 165 0.60 -10.67 17.57
C ASP A 165 1.64 -11.74 17.27
N HIS A 166 2.23 -11.70 16.07
CA HIS A 166 3.30 -12.62 15.72
C HIS A 166 4.51 -12.45 16.66
N VAL A 167 4.95 -11.23 16.91
CA VAL A 167 6.06 -10.94 17.83
C VAL A 167 5.77 -11.46 19.24
N ARG A 168 4.55 -11.21 19.77
CA ARG A 168 4.14 -11.70 21.10
C ARG A 168 4.17 -13.23 21.19
N ARG A 169 3.65 -13.93 20.17
CA ARG A 169 3.64 -15.40 20.14
C ARG A 169 5.05 -15.99 20.05
N GLN A 170 5.94 -15.38 19.28
CA GLN A 170 7.35 -15.81 19.21
C GLN A 170 8.08 -15.60 20.54
N ARG A 171 7.80 -14.52 21.26
CA ARG A 171 8.39 -14.27 22.60
C ARG A 171 7.89 -15.21 23.69
N ALA A 172 6.68 -15.73 23.54
CA ALA A 172 6.08 -16.67 24.49
C ALA A 172 6.40 -18.14 24.15
N ALA A 173 6.99 -18.40 22.99
CA ALA A 173 7.46 -19.72 22.63
C ALA A 173 8.70 -20.08 23.47
N PRO A 174 8.79 -21.32 24.01
CA PRO A 174 9.95 -21.78 24.76
C PRO A 174 11.26 -21.76 23.96
#